data_AF-A0A972APR2-F1
#
_entry.id   AF-A0A972APR2-F1
#
_cell.length_a   1.000
_cell.length_b   1.000
_cell.length_c   1.000
_cell.angle_alpha   90.00
_cell.angle_beta   90.00
_cell.angle_gamma   90.00
#
_symmetry.space_group_name_H-M   'P 1'
#
loop_
_entity.id
_entity.type
_entity.pdbx_description
1 polymer ?
#
loop_
_entity_poly.entity_id
_entity_poly.type
_entity_poly.pdbx_seq_one_letter_code
_entity_poly.pdbx_strand_id
1 'polypeptide(L)' 'HPFIDGNGRTGRLLVNLELMKAGFPPIDIKFNDRVAYYNAFDEYHVKHDLSAMEKLFVGYVNERFDMYLKMLQD' A
#
# COMPACT_ATOMS: atom_id res chain seq x y z
N HIS A 1 7.00 13.91 10.08
CA HIS A 1 8.08 13.26 9.32
C HIS A 1 9.36 13.28 10.17
N PRO A 2 9.71 12.17 10.85
CA PRO A 2 10.73 12.17 11.91
C PRO A 2 12.19 11.98 11.47
N PHE A 3 12.46 11.41 10.27
CA PHE A 3 13.83 11.13 9.81
C PHE A 3 14.28 12.11 8.71
N ILE A 4 15.60 12.27 8.55
CA ILE A 4 16.21 13.11 7.50
C ILE A 4 15.90 12.56 6.10
N ASP A 5 15.99 11.24 5.92
CA ASP A 5 15.63 10.51 4.70
C ASP A 5 15.02 9.16 5.11
N GLY A 6 14.32 8.50 4.18
CA GLY A 6 13.85 7.13 4.33
C GLY A 6 12.40 6.99 4.80
N ASN A 7 11.73 8.08 5.15
CA ASN A 7 10.36 8.04 5.69
C ASN A 7 9.36 7.33 4.76
N GLY A 8 9.48 7.52 3.44
CA GLY A 8 8.64 6.77 2.49
C GLY A 8 8.91 5.27 2.50
N ARG A 9 10.18 4.85 2.65
CA ARG A 9 10.57 3.43 2.77
C ARG A 9 10.06 2.85 4.09
N THR A 10 10.30 3.54 5.20
CA THR A 10 9.83 3.14 6.54
C THR A 10 8.31 3.08 6.60
N GLY A 11 7.60 4.04 6.01
CA GLY A 11 6.14 4.05 5.96
C GLY A 11 5.58 2.83 5.23
N ARG A 12 6.14 2.45 4.07
CA ARG A 12 5.75 1.24 3.35
C ARG A 12 6.04 -0.04 4.14
N LEU A 13 7.19 -0.11 4.80
CA LEU A 13 7.50 -1.23 5.68
C LEU A 13 6.52 -1.34 6.86
N LEU A 14 6.10 -0.20 7.43
CA LEU A 14 5.11 -0.19 8.49
C LEU A 14 3.73 -0.66 8.01
N VAL A 15 3.29 -0.22 6.83
CA VAL A 15 2.04 -0.72 6.21
C VAL A 15 2.11 -2.23 6.03
N ASN A 16 3.20 -2.75 5.47
CA ASN A 16 3.38 -4.19 5.30
C ASN A 16 3.44 -4.94 6.62
N LEU A 17 4.09 -4.38 7.65
CA LEU A 17 4.11 -4.97 8.98
C LEU A 17 2.69 -5.14 9.56
N GLU A 18 1.86 -4.10 9.46
CA GLU A 18 0.48 -4.16 9.97
C GLU A 18 -0.40 -5.13 9.14
N LEU A 19 -0.24 -5.16 7.81
CA LEU A 19 -0.91 -6.14 6.95
C LEU A 19 -0.54 -7.56 7.35
N MET A 20 0.75 -7.84 7.52
CA MET A 20 1.23 -9.17 7.91
C MET A 20 0.74 -9.58 9.30
N LYS A 21 0.72 -8.66 10.28
CA LYS A 21 0.14 -8.90 11.61
C LYS A 21 -1.35 -9.25 11.54
N ALA A 22 -2.08 -8.69 10.58
CA ALA A 22 -3.47 -8.98 10.32
C ALA A 22 -3.70 -10.21 9.42
N GLY A 23 -2.65 -10.92 9.01
CA GLY A 23 -2.74 -12.13 8.17
C GLY A 23 -2.85 -11.87 6.66
N PHE A 24 -2.68 -10.61 6.23
CA PHE A 24 -2.67 -10.25 4.82
C PHE A 24 -1.26 -10.36 4.22
N PRO A 25 -1.15 -10.60 2.89
CA PRO A 25 0.13 -10.60 2.21
C PRO A 25 0.74 -9.19 2.22
N PRO A 26 2.08 -9.08 2.26
CA PRO A 26 2.73 -7.81 2.00
C PRO A 26 2.46 -7.37 0.56
N ILE A 27 2.23 -6.07 0.40
CA ILE A 27 1.97 -5.43 -0.89
C ILE A 27 3.20 -4.69 -1.40
N ASP A 28 3.26 -4.55 -2.73
CA ASP A 28 4.26 -3.75 -3.41
C ASP A 28 3.58 -2.52 -4.05
N ILE A 29 3.95 -1.33 -3.57
CA ILE A 29 3.45 -0.07 -4.13
C ILE A 29 4.31 0.27 -5.34
N LYS A 30 3.77 0.00 -6.53
CA LYS A 30 4.50 0.10 -7.79
C LYS A 30 4.93 1.53 -8.09
N PHE A 31 6.13 1.66 -8.68
CA PHE A 31 6.67 2.97 -9.08
C PHE A 31 5.80 3.70 -10.12
N ASN A 32 5.14 2.95 -11.01
CA ASN A 32 4.22 3.52 -12.00
C ASN A 32 3.02 4.21 -11.33
N ASP A 33 2.60 3.73 -10.17
CA ASP A 33 1.45 4.24 -9.43
C ASP A 33 1.83 5.32 -8.42
N ARG A 34 3.08 5.81 -8.46
CA ARG A 34 3.57 6.84 -7.53
C ARG A 34 2.69 8.08 -7.50
N VAL A 35 2.13 8.47 -8.65
CA VAL A 35 1.25 9.66 -8.76
C VAL A 35 -0.04 9.42 -7.98
N ALA A 36 -0.68 8.27 -8.20
CA ALA A 36 -1.89 7.90 -7.46
C ALA A 36 -1.61 7.79 -5.94
N TYR A 37 -0.46 7.22 -5.57
CA TYR A 37 -0.03 7.12 -4.17
C TYR A 37 0.16 8.49 -3.50
N TYR A 38 0.81 9.44 -4.16
CA TYR A 38 0.95 10.81 -3.62
C TYR A 38 -0.38 11.56 -3.61
N ASN A 39 -1.20 11.44 -4.65
CA ASN A 39 -2.53 12.04 -4.69
C ASN A 39 -3.41 11.53 -3.53
N ALA A 40 -3.30 10.26 -3.15
CA ALA A 40 -4.01 9.71 -2.00
C ALA A 40 -3.59 10.36 -0.68
N PHE A 41 -2.32 10.73 -0.51
CA PHE A 41 -1.89 11.52 0.65
C PHE A 41 -2.42 12.95 0.60
N ASP A 42 -2.43 13.58 -0.57
CA ASP A 42 -2.94 14.94 -0.73
C ASP A 42 -4.45 15.00 -0.46
N GLU A 43 -5.21 14.01 -0.92
CA GLU A 43 -6.65 13.88 -0.61
C GLU A 43 -6.89 13.76 0.89
N TYR A 44 -6.12 12.93 1.58
CA TYR A 44 -6.20 12.84 3.03
C TYR A 44 -5.78 14.14 3.72
N HIS A 45 -4.74 14.82 3.23
CA HIS A 45 -4.26 16.06 3.82
C HIS A 45 -5.27 17.20 3.71
N VAL A 46 -5.95 17.31 2.56
CA VAL A 46 -6.89 18.41 2.29
C VAL A 46 -8.30 18.11 2.78
N LYS A 47 -8.77 16.87 2.62
CA LYS A 47 -10.18 16.50 2.84
C LYS A 47 -10.38 15.56 4.03
N HIS A 48 -9.31 15.07 4.66
CA HIS A 48 -9.35 14.00 5.66
C HIS A 48 -10.01 12.72 5.14
N ASP A 49 -9.96 12.50 3.82
CA ASP A 49 -10.53 11.35 3.15
C ASP A 49 -9.47 10.27 2.92
N LEU A 50 -9.69 9.08 3.50
CA LEU A 50 -8.80 7.92 3.35
C LEU A 50 -9.17 7.02 2.17
N SER A 51 -10.31 7.27 1.52
CA SER A 51 -10.90 6.36 0.54
C SER A 51 -9.97 6.07 -0.64
N ALA A 52 -9.19 7.05 -1.11
CA ALA A 52 -8.22 6.83 -2.19
C ALA A 52 -7.06 5.93 -1.76
N MET A 53 -6.54 6.11 -0.54
CA MET A 53 -5.47 5.27 -0.01
C MET A 53 -5.96 3.84 0.22
N GLU A 54 -7.16 3.69 0.80
CA GLU A 54 -7.80 2.40 1.02
C GLU A 54 -7.98 1.64 -0.30
N LYS A 55 -8.55 2.29 -1.33
CA LYS A 55 -8.74 1.69 -2.66
C LYS A 55 -7.43 1.21 -3.28
N LEU A 56 -6.35 1.99 -3.15
CA LEU A 56 -5.03 1.59 -3.64
C LEU A 56 -4.53 0.33 -2.92
N PHE A 57 -4.58 0.32 -1.59
CA PHE A 57 -4.08 -0.83 -0.81
C PHE A 57 -4.90 -2.08 -1.06
N VAL A 58 -6.23 -1.98 -1.09
CA VAL A 58 -7.12 -3.10 -1.44
C VAL A 58 -6.81 -3.63 -2.83
N GLY A 59 -6.57 -2.75 -3.81
CA GLY A 59 -6.15 -3.14 -5.16
C GLY A 59 -4.88 -3.99 -5.16
N TYR A 60 -3.83 -3.54 -4.46
CA TYR A 60 -2.58 -4.29 -4.38
C TYR A 60 -2.71 -5.60 -3.60
N VAL A 61 -3.49 -5.62 -2.51
CA VAL A 61 -3.74 -6.85 -1.74
C VAL A 61 -4.44 -7.89 -2.62
N ASN A 62 -5.46 -7.49 -3.37
CA ASN A 62 -6.16 -8.39 -4.29
C ASN A 62 -5.23 -8.92 -5.39
N GLU A 63 -4.39 -8.06 -5.99
CA GLU A 63 -3.40 -8.51 -6.98
C GLU A 63 -2.43 -9.57 -6.39
N ARG A 64 -2.03 -9.40 -5.13
CA ARG A 64 -1.18 -10.38 -4.43
C ARG A 64 -1.92 -11.69 -4.16
N PHE A 65 -3.20 -11.63 -3.81
CA PHE A 65 -4.02 -12.84 -3.66
C PHE A 65 -4.20 -13.58 -4.97
N ASP A 66 -4.53 -12.87 -6.06
CA ASP A 66 -4.67 -13.46 -7.38
C ASP A 66 -3.39 -14.16 -7.83
N MET A 67 -2.23 -13.56 -7.56
CA MET A 67 -0.93 -14.17 -7.83
C MET A 67 -0.74 -15.48 -7.06
N TYR A 68 -1.07 -15.52 -5.76
CA TYR A 68 -0.95 -16.74 -4.95
C TYR A 68 -1.94 -17.83 -5.38
N LEU A 69 -3.19 -17.45 -5.68
CA LEU A 69 -4.19 -18.40 -6.17
C LEU A 69 -3.74 -19.03 -7.49
N LYS A 70 -3.16 -18.24 -8.40
CA LYS A 70 -2.62 -18.74 -9.65
C LYS A 70 -1.49 -19.75 -9.42
N MET A 71 -0.55 -19.45 -8.52
CA MET A 71 0.56 -20.36 -8.19
C MET A 71 0.11 -21.70 -7.57
N LEU A 72 -1.07 -21.75 -6.94
CA LEU A 72 -1.63 -22.97 -6.36
C LEU A 72 -2.43 -23.81 -7.37
N GLN A 73 -2.78 -23.24 -8.53
CA GLN A 73 -3.52 -23.90 -9.60
C GLN A 73 -2.62 -24.51 -10.69
N ASP A 74 -1.34 -24.12 -10.69
CA ASP A 74 -0.27 -24.68 -11.54
C ASP A 74 0.37 -25.91 -10.87
#